data_AF-A0A2A5R0A7-F1
#
_entry.id   AF-A0A2A5R0A7-F1
#
_cell.length_a   1.000
_cell.length_b   1.000
_cell.length_c   1.000
_cell.angle_alpha   90.00
_cell.angle_beta   90.00
_cell.angle_gamma   90.00
#
_symmetry.space_group_name_H-M   'P 1'
#
loop_
_entity.id
_entity.type
_entity.pdbx_description
1 polymer ?
#
loop_
_entity_poly.entity_id
_entity_poly.type
_entity_poly.pdbx_seq_one_letter_code
_entity_poly.pdbx_strand_id
1 'polypeptide(L)'
;MSDDDSRDLERPARADASPPNTTDDRRAWAKLTGFQRDCLEAVARREHEGYPCYPWGIAETIERWYPRVSPGRLESSLRALVDRDLVTTRDGFPGSVHAYRLTGAGRALLVQRADRLAVLRERRPDHDAITEGTTRGEGADRSSGTRDEDSSGD
;
A
#
# COMPACT_ATOMS: atom_id res chain seq x y z
N MET A 1 -0.31 -65.13 13.94
CA MET A 1 0.28 -64.56 15.18
C MET A 1 1.50 -63.77 14.72
N SER A 2 1.50 -62.46 14.58
CA SER A 2 0.70 -61.43 15.26
C SER A 2 0.33 -60.29 14.30
N ASP A 3 -0.73 -59.60 14.70
CA ASP A 3 -1.46 -58.52 14.07
C ASP A 3 -0.71 -57.16 14.02
N ASP A 4 -1.23 -56.29 13.16
CA ASP A 4 -1.49 -54.84 13.36
C ASP A 4 -0.43 -54.01 14.09
N ASP A 5 0.24 -53.11 13.35
CA ASP A 5 0.30 -51.74 13.84
C ASP A 5 0.10 -50.73 12.70
N SER A 6 -1.14 -50.27 12.71
CA SER A 6 -1.71 -49.15 11.99
C SER A 6 -0.94 -47.84 12.20
N ARG A 7 -0.89 -47.05 11.12
CA ARG A 7 -0.94 -45.57 11.09
C ARG A 7 0.21 -44.83 11.77
N ASP A 8 1.10 -44.30 10.94
CA ASP A 8 1.39 -42.86 11.00
C ASP A 8 1.64 -42.32 9.58
N LEU A 9 0.54 -42.11 8.87
CA LEU A 9 0.50 -41.07 7.84
C LEU A 9 0.48 -39.74 8.60
N GLU A 10 1.64 -39.32 9.10
CA GLU A 10 1.83 -37.95 9.56
C GLU A 10 1.71 -37.07 8.30
N ARG A 11 0.47 -36.71 7.98
CA ARG A 11 0.17 -35.59 7.10
C ARG A 11 0.89 -34.42 7.76
N PRO A 12 1.87 -33.77 7.12
CA PRO A 12 2.33 -32.51 7.67
C PRO A 12 1.08 -31.65 7.72
N ALA A 13 0.72 -31.25 8.94
CA ALA A 13 -0.15 -30.13 9.14
C ALA A 13 0.55 -28.96 8.46
N ARG A 14 0.31 -28.81 7.15
CA ARG A 14 0.42 -27.52 6.51
C ARG A 14 -0.56 -26.71 7.31
N ALA A 15 0.00 -25.95 8.25
CA ALA A 15 -0.67 -24.82 8.84
C ALA A 15 -1.44 -24.20 7.70
N ASP A 16 -2.76 -24.33 7.78
CA ASP A 16 -3.68 -23.56 7.01
C ASP A 16 -3.42 -22.14 7.52
N ALA A 17 -2.34 -21.53 7.02
CA ALA A 17 -2.12 -20.12 7.05
C ALA A 17 -3.24 -19.59 6.17
N SER A 18 -4.43 -19.51 6.78
CA SER A 18 -5.54 -18.74 6.29
C SER A 18 -4.90 -17.46 5.78
N PRO A 19 -5.05 -17.13 4.48
CA PRO A 19 -4.34 -15.99 3.92
C PRO A 19 -4.56 -14.83 4.87
N PRO A 20 -3.50 -14.12 5.32
CA PRO A 20 -3.68 -12.99 6.22
C PRO A 20 -4.79 -12.14 5.63
N ASN A 21 -5.70 -11.61 6.46
CA ASN A 21 -6.95 -10.98 6.05
C ASN A 21 -6.71 -9.72 5.17
N THR A 22 -6.19 -9.94 3.97
CA THR A 22 -5.52 -8.97 3.09
C THR A 22 -6.50 -7.93 2.59
N THR A 23 -7.78 -8.29 2.59
CA THR A 23 -8.89 -7.43 2.20
C THR A 23 -9.20 -6.41 3.29
N ASP A 24 -9.23 -6.83 4.56
CA ASP A 24 -9.45 -5.91 5.68
C ASP A 24 -8.26 -4.97 5.85
N ASP A 25 -7.05 -5.50 5.72
CA ASP A 25 -5.81 -4.74 5.80
C ASP A 25 -5.66 -3.73 4.65
N ARG A 26 -6.10 -4.10 3.43
CA ARG A 26 -6.19 -3.16 2.30
C ARG A 26 -7.17 -2.03 2.61
N ARG A 27 -8.32 -2.34 3.21
CA ARG A 27 -9.31 -1.33 3.60
C ARG A 27 -8.77 -0.45 4.71
N ALA A 28 -8.07 -1.01 5.71
CA ALA A 28 -7.43 -0.27 6.79
C ALA A 28 -6.40 0.73 6.25
N TRP A 29 -5.49 0.30 5.37
CA TRP A 29 -4.53 1.19 4.73
C TRP A 29 -5.20 2.27 3.87
N ALA A 30 -6.23 1.90 3.10
CA ALA A 30 -6.97 2.83 2.23
C ALA A 30 -7.71 3.92 3.02
N LYS A 31 -8.18 3.63 4.25
CA LYS A 31 -8.84 4.59 5.14
C LYS A 31 -7.91 5.65 5.73
N LEU A 32 -6.59 5.43 5.70
CA LEU A 32 -5.61 6.43 6.13
C LEU A 32 -5.38 7.46 5.03
N THR A 33 -5.31 8.74 5.41
CA THR A 33 -4.79 9.79 4.50
C THR A 33 -3.31 9.54 4.19
N GLY A 34 -2.80 10.12 3.09
CA GLY A 34 -1.37 10.05 2.77
C GLY A 34 -0.50 10.47 3.96
N PHE A 35 -0.81 11.65 4.51
CA PHE A 35 -0.09 12.20 5.65
C PHE A 35 -0.14 11.32 6.92
N GLN A 36 -1.25 10.63 7.19
CA GLN A 36 -1.32 9.66 8.29
C GLN A 36 -0.43 8.44 8.06
N ARG A 37 -0.33 7.96 6.81
CA ARG A 37 0.59 6.87 6.45
C ARG A 37 2.05 7.29 6.64
N ASP A 38 2.38 8.53 6.25
CA ASP A 38 3.73 9.07 6.40
C ASP A 38 4.07 9.31 7.88
N CYS A 39 3.10 9.75 8.70
CA CYS A 39 3.27 9.83 10.15
C CYS A 39 3.52 8.44 10.76
N LEU A 40 2.78 7.42 10.32
CA LEU A 40 2.95 6.04 10.78
C LEU A 40 4.34 5.50 10.41
N GLU A 41 4.82 5.77 9.19
CA GLU A 41 6.17 5.42 8.74
C GLU A 41 7.25 6.18 9.54
N ALA A 42 7.05 7.47 9.83
CA ALA A 42 7.99 8.25 10.60
C ALA A 42 8.16 7.73 12.03
N VAL A 43 7.07 7.30 12.68
CA VAL A 43 7.14 6.61 13.97
C VAL A 43 7.93 5.32 13.84
N ALA A 44 7.63 4.49 12.82
CA ALA A 44 8.35 3.24 12.57
C ALA A 44 9.86 3.44 12.40
N ARG A 45 10.23 4.48 11.63
CA ARG A 45 11.62 4.82 11.35
C ARG A 45 12.36 5.23 12.62
N ARG A 46 11.77 6.14 13.41
CA ARG A 46 12.39 6.58 14.68
C ARG A 46 12.53 5.43 15.67
N GLU A 47 11.52 4.56 15.79
CA GLU A 47 11.63 3.35 16.62
C GLU A 47 12.77 2.44 16.18
N HIS A 48 12.90 2.19 14.87
CA HIS A 48 13.95 1.36 14.30
C HIS A 48 15.35 1.96 14.53
N GLU A 49 15.47 3.29 14.46
CA GLU A 49 16.70 4.03 14.71
C GLU A 49 16.99 4.23 16.22
N GLY A 50 16.10 3.78 17.11
CA GLY A 50 16.25 3.93 18.56
C GLY A 50 15.99 5.33 19.09
N TYR A 51 15.44 6.22 18.26
CA TYR A 51 15.09 7.58 18.68
C TYR A 51 13.71 7.64 19.34
N PRO A 52 13.53 8.46 20.38
CA PRO A 52 12.21 8.73 20.94
C PRO A 52 11.27 9.33 19.88
N CYS A 53 10.03 8.85 19.83
CA CYS A 53 9.00 9.34 18.89
C CYS A 53 8.13 10.43 19.54
N TYR A 54 8.74 11.53 19.97
CA TYR A 54 7.99 12.73 20.36
C TYR A 54 7.38 13.42 19.11
N PRO A 55 6.27 14.17 19.22
CA PRO A 55 5.69 14.93 18.12
C PRO A 55 6.73 15.75 17.34
N TRP A 56 7.60 16.49 18.03
CA TRP A 56 8.67 17.25 17.39
C TRP A 56 9.61 16.38 16.56
N GLY A 57 10.01 15.24 17.13
CA GLY A 57 10.88 14.30 16.42
C GLY A 57 10.20 13.69 15.19
N ILE A 58 8.92 13.34 15.30
CA ILE A 58 8.15 12.86 14.15
C ILE A 58 8.05 13.95 13.08
N ALA A 59 7.82 15.21 13.49
CA ALA A 59 7.77 16.36 12.59
C ALA A 59 9.08 16.52 11.80
N GLU A 60 10.23 16.46 12.48
CA GLU A 60 11.55 16.52 11.86
C GLU A 60 11.75 15.41 10.81
N THR A 61 11.29 14.19 11.10
CA THR A 61 11.40 13.07 10.16
C THR A 61 10.57 13.27 8.88
N ILE A 62 9.39 13.89 8.98
CA ILE A 62 8.50 14.12 7.83
C ILE A 62 8.75 15.45 7.10
N GLU A 63 9.46 16.41 7.72
CA GLU A 63 9.71 17.73 7.17
C GLU A 63 10.42 17.69 5.81
N ARG A 64 11.24 16.64 5.57
CA ARG A 64 11.88 16.39 4.27
C ARG A 64 10.87 16.32 3.10
N TRP A 65 9.66 15.84 3.36
CA TRP A 65 8.60 15.66 2.36
C TRP A 65 7.51 16.73 2.49
N TYR A 66 7.37 17.30 3.68
CA TYR A 66 6.37 18.30 4.02
C TYR A 66 7.04 19.53 4.66
N PRO A 67 7.64 20.43 3.85
CA PRO A 67 8.22 21.64 4.39
C PRO A 67 7.11 22.47 5.02
N ARG A 68 7.19 22.65 6.35
CA ARG A 68 6.18 23.30 7.22
C ARG A 68 4.91 22.49 7.49
N VAL A 69 5.06 21.35 8.14
CA VAL A 69 3.93 20.69 8.80
C VAL A 69 3.43 21.56 9.95
N SER A 70 2.13 21.87 9.96
CA SER A 70 1.53 22.53 11.12
C SER A 70 1.46 21.57 12.31
N PRO A 71 1.86 21.98 13.52
CA PRO A 71 1.82 21.13 14.71
C PRO A 71 0.43 20.53 14.95
N GLY A 72 -0.63 21.34 14.77
CA GLY A 72 -2.01 20.87 14.93
C GLY A 72 -2.43 19.77 13.94
N ARG A 73 -1.92 19.80 12.70
CA ARG A 73 -2.19 18.74 11.72
C ARG A 73 -1.47 17.45 12.12
N LEU A 74 -0.22 17.55 12.57
CA LEU A 74 0.54 16.40 13.06
C LEU A 74 -0.15 15.76 14.26
N GLU A 75 -0.46 16.54 15.30
CA GLU A 75 -1.11 16.04 16.50
C GLU A 75 -2.48 15.42 16.21
N SER A 76 -3.28 16.05 15.34
CA SER A 76 -4.57 15.49 14.93
C SER A 76 -4.41 14.17 14.18
N SER A 77 -3.35 14.05 13.36
CA SER A 77 -3.05 12.83 12.63
C SER A 77 -2.57 11.72 13.57
N LEU A 78 -1.70 12.04 14.53
CA LEU A 78 -1.23 11.10 15.55
C LEU A 78 -2.36 10.62 16.46
N ARG A 79 -3.26 11.53 16.88
CA ARG A 79 -4.48 11.17 17.63
C ARG A 79 -5.34 10.21 16.83
N ALA A 80 -5.58 10.49 15.55
CA ALA A 80 -6.36 9.61 14.68
C ALA A 80 -5.71 8.22 14.47
N LEU A 81 -4.39 8.11 14.55
CA LEU A 81 -3.68 6.82 14.53
C LEU A 81 -3.80 6.07 15.87
N VAL A 82 -3.82 6.80 16.99
CA VAL A 82 -4.11 6.23 18.32
C VAL A 82 -5.54 5.71 18.41
N ASP A 83 -6.52 6.49 17.92
CA ASP A 83 -7.94 6.08 17.89
C ASP A 83 -8.17 4.81 17.05
N ARG A 84 -7.25 4.49 16.14
CA ARG A 84 -7.27 3.29 15.28
C ARG A 84 -6.42 2.15 15.81
N ASP A 85 -5.85 2.28 17.00
CA ASP A 85 -4.92 1.31 17.61
C ASP A 85 -3.70 0.99 16.72
N LEU A 86 -3.26 1.93 15.89
CA LEU A 86 -2.04 1.76 15.06
C LEU A 86 -0.80 2.29 15.78
N VAL A 87 -1.01 3.23 16.68
CA VAL A 87 0.01 3.84 17.53
C VAL A 87 -0.55 3.90 18.95
N THR A 88 0.29 3.79 19.96
CA THR A 88 -0.06 4.02 21.35
C THR A 88 0.81 5.14 21.92
N THR A 89 0.29 5.87 22.89
CA THR A 89 1.08 6.83 23.67
C THR A 89 1.68 6.12 24.86
N ARG A 90 2.99 6.23 25.04
CA ARG A 90 3.60 5.89 26.32
C ARG A 90 3.28 7.01 27.29
N ASP A 91 2.71 6.67 28.44
CA ASP A 91 2.48 7.63 29.51
C ASP A 91 3.82 8.22 29.94
N GLY A 92 4.01 9.50 29.62
CA GLY A 92 4.90 10.38 30.35
C GLY A 92 4.11 10.98 31.51
N PHE A 93 4.83 11.47 32.52
CA PHE A 93 4.24 12.16 33.67
C PHE A 93 3.14 13.17 33.24
N PRO A 94 2.11 13.41 34.08
CA PRO A 94 1.10 14.42 33.79
C PRO A 94 1.77 15.77 33.46
N GLY A 95 1.58 16.26 32.24
CA GLY A 95 2.24 17.46 31.70
C GLY A 95 3.42 17.17 30.74
N SER A 96 3.79 15.91 30.51
CA SER A 96 4.86 15.53 29.59
C SER A 96 4.33 15.35 28.17
N VAL A 97 5.17 15.70 27.20
CA VAL A 97 4.98 15.34 25.80
C VAL A 97 4.99 13.82 25.67
N HIS A 98 3.88 13.23 25.25
CA HIS A 98 3.76 11.78 25.07
C HIS A 98 4.67 11.31 23.95
N ALA A 99 5.45 10.26 24.21
CA ALA A 99 6.15 9.54 23.16
C ALA A 99 5.18 8.56 22.52
N TYR A 100 5.16 8.52 21.20
CA TYR A 100 4.36 7.57 20.44
C TYR A 100 5.14 6.26 20.25
N ARG A 101 4.40 5.16 20.13
CA ARG A 101 4.95 3.84 19.85
C ARG A 101 4.04 3.11 18.88
N LEU A 102 4.57 2.39 17.90
CA LEU A 102 3.74 1.50 17.09
C LEU A 102 3.12 0.42 17.96
N THR A 103 1.88 0.07 17.66
CA THR A 103 1.23 -1.14 18.20
C THR A 103 1.63 -2.36 17.36
N GLY A 104 1.16 -3.55 17.77
CA GLY A 104 1.26 -4.74 16.93
C GLY A 104 0.52 -4.57 15.60
N ALA A 105 -0.68 -3.98 15.64
CA ALA A 105 -1.49 -3.71 14.45
C ALA A 105 -0.83 -2.70 13.51
N GLY A 106 -0.26 -1.60 14.03
CA GLY A 106 0.48 -0.63 13.22
C GLY A 106 1.70 -1.25 12.52
N ARG A 107 2.47 -2.08 13.23
CA ARG A 107 3.59 -2.84 12.64
C ARG A 107 3.13 -3.79 11.54
N ALA A 108 2.10 -4.61 11.82
CA ALA A 108 1.57 -5.56 10.85
C ALA A 108 1.08 -4.84 9.58
N LEU A 109 0.41 -3.70 9.72
CA LEU A 109 -0.08 -2.92 8.60
C LEU A 109 1.06 -2.40 7.69
N LEU A 110 2.18 -1.96 8.28
CA LEU A 110 3.36 -1.52 7.53
C LEU A 110 4.07 -2.67 6.82
N VAL A 111 4.25 -3.81 7.49
CA VAL A 111 4.87 -5.02 6.90
C VAL A 111 4.07 -5.48 5.68
N GLN A 112 2.76 -5.61 5.82
CA GLN A 112 1.89 -6.00 4.71
C GLN A 112 1.92 -5.00 3.55
N ARG A 113 2.03 -3.71 3.86
CA ARG A 113 2.16 -2.68 2.82
C ARG A 113 3.47 -2.85 2.05
N ALA A 114 4.57 -3.12 2.75
CA ALA A 114 5.88 -3.37 2.16
C ALA A 114 5.86 -4.63 1.28
N ASP A 115 5.32 -5.74 1.78
CA ASP A 115 5.18 -6.99 1.02
C ASP A 115 4.39 -6.78 -0.28
N ARG A 116 3.28 -6.04 -0.20
CA ARG A 116 2.50 -5.70 -1.39
C ARG A 116 3.30 -4.89 -2.41
N LEU A 117 4.10 -3.93 -1.95
CA LEU A 117 4.95 -3.13 -2.84
C LEU A 117 6.05 -3.99 -3.48
N ALA A 118 6.62 -4.95 -2.74
CA ALA A 118 7.59 -5.90 -3.27
C ALA A 118 6.99 -6.76 -4.38
N VAL A 119 5.80 -7.34 -4.16
CA VAL A 119 5.07 -8.12 -5.18
C VAL A 119 4.76 -7.28 -6.42
N LEU A 120 4.38 -6.01 -6.26
CA LEU A 120 4.14 -5.12 -7.41
C LEU A 120 5.41 -4.80 -8.21
N ARG A 121 6.56 -4.70 -7.54
CA ARG A 121 7.86 -4.49 -8.19
C ARG A 121 8.32 -5.73 -8.98
N GLU A 122 8.06 -6.91 -8.44
CA GLU A 122 8.39 -8.20 -9.08
C GLU A 122 7.50 -8.48 -10.30
N ARG A 123 6.27 -7.94 -10.30
CA ARG A 123 5.41 -7.86 -11.48
C ARG A 123 5.93 -6.78 -12.43
N ARG A 124 6.98 -7.11 -13.18
CA ARG A 124 7.30 -6.37 -14.42
C ARG A 124 6.05 -6.41 -15.29
N PRO A 125 5.56 -5.30 -15.87
CA PRO A 125 4.64 -5.43 -16.99
C PRO A 125 5.44 -6.16 -18.07
N ASP A 126 5.08 -7.42 -18.32
CA ASP A 126 5.37 -8.02 -19.61
C ASP A 126 4.73 -7.07 -20.61
N HIS A 127 5.58 -6.26 -21.23
CA HIS A 127 5.22 -5.45 -22.36
C HIS A 127 5.04 -6.46 -23.48
N ASP A 128 3.90 -7.16 -23.43
CA ASP A 128 3.52 -8.17 -24.40
C ASP A 128 3.70 -7.54 -25.78
N ALA A 129 4.54 -8.22 -26.54
CA ALA A 129 4.86 -7.91 -27.90
C ALA A 129 3.55 -7.76 -28.68
N ILE A 130 3.20 -6.52 -29.04
CA ILE A 130 2.36 -6.31 -30.21
C ILE A 130 3.28 -6.51 -31.40
N THR A 131 3.27 -7.76 -31.84
CA THR A 131 3.66 -8.35 -33.11
C THR A 131 3.89 -7.32 -34.22
N GLU A 132 5.17 -7.10 -34.57
CA GLU A 132 5.51 -6.74 -35.94
C GLU A 132 5.16 -7.91 -36.86
N GLY A 133 4.42 -7.63 -37.94
CA GLY A 133 4.41 -8.51 -39.11
C GLY A 133 3.03 -8.98 -39.61
N THR A 134 2.20 -8.07 -40.10
CA THR A 134 1.33 -8.38 -41.25
C THR A 134 1.64 -7.40 -42.37
N THR A 135 2.70 -7.71 -43.11
CA THR A 135 2.83 -7.30 -44.52
C THR A 135 2.17 -8.39 -45.35
N ARG A 136 1.11 -8.10 -46.12
CA ARG A 136 0.95 -8.56 -47.53
C ARG A 136 -0.34 -8.07 -48.18
N GLY A 137 -0.18 -7.14 -49.15
CA GLY A 137 -0.95 -6.99 -50.40
C GLY A 137 -2.42 -6.57 -50.29
N GLU A 138 -3.07 -5.91 -51.25
CA GLU A 138 -2.76 -5.58 -52.64
C GLU A 138 -3.96 -4.77 -53.18
N GLY A 139 -3.75 -3.91 -54.18
CA GLY A 139 -4.81 -3.37 -55.05
C GLY A 139 -5.31 -1.96 -54.71
N ALA A 140 -4.81 -0.94 -55.42
CA ALA A 140 -5.44 -0.37 -56.63
C ALA A 140 -6.45 0.74 -56.27
N ASP A 141 -6.07 2.02 -56.42
CA ASP A 141 -6.29 2.77 -57.66
C ASP A 141 -7.78 2.85 -58.07
N ARG A 142 -8.48 3.92 -57.66
CA ARG A 142 -9.11 4.86 -58.62
C ARG A 142 -9.94 5.97 -57.98
N SER A 143 -9.71 7.17 -58.53
CA SER A 143 -10.69 8.20 -58.88
C SER A 143 -11.37 8.97 -57.76
N SER A 144 -10.71 10.05 -57.35
CA SER A 144 -11.37 11.31 -57.01
C SER A 144 -12.09 11.87 -58.25
N GLY A 145 -13.41 11.67 -58.31
CA GLY A 145 -14.31 12.23 -59.31
C GLY A 145 -15.29 13.21 -58.66
N THR A 146 -15.22 14.46 -59.12
CA THR A 146 -16.11 15.58 -58.84
C THR A 146 -17.56 15.32 -59.29
N ARG A 147 -18.54 15.76 -58.48
CA ARG A 147 -19.94 16.17 -58.78
C ARG A 147 -20.54 16.61 -57.44
N ASP A 148 -20.79 17.88 -57.12
CA ASP A 148 -21.75 18.83 -57.71
C ASP A 148 -23.10 18.19 -58.08
N GLU A 149 -24.06 18.34 -57.18
CA GLU A 149 -25.52 18.47 -57.37
C GLU A 149 -26.14 18.63 -55.95
N ASP A 150 -26.41 19.85 -55.48
CA ASP A 150 -27.59 20.69 -55.74
C ASP A 150 -28.90 20.07 -55.19
N SER A 151 -29.37 20.57 -54.03
CA SER A 151 -30.78 20.48 -53.56
C SER A 151 -30.96 21.11 -52.16
N SER A 152 -31.29 22.40 -52.11
CA SER A 152 -32.04 23.10 -51.04
C SER A 152 -32.31 24.51 -51.57
N GLY A 153 -33.53 25.03 -51.70
CA GLY A 153 -34.84 24.55 -51.30
C GLY A 153 -35.93 25.42 -51.93
N ASP A 154 -37.16 25.10 -51.52
CA ASP A 154 -38.40 25.85 -51.70
C ASP A 154 -38.33 27.24 -51.04
#